data_AF-A0A371XAH4-F1
#
_entry.id   AF-A0A371XAH4-F1
#
_cell.length_a   1.000
_cell.length_b   1.000
_cell.length_c   1.000
_cell.angle_alpha   90.00
_cell.angle_beta   90.00
_cell.angle_gamma   90.00
#
_symmetry.space_group_name_H-M   'P 1'
#
loop_
_entity.id
_entity.type
_entity.pdbx_description
1 polymer ?
#
loop_
_entity_poly.entity_id
_entity_poly.type
_entity_poly.pdbx_seq_one_letter_code
_entity_poly.pdbx_strand_id
1 'polypeptide(L)'
;MEVARTGIIEKLRPFLQTGENETILSFGGSVTNPIEHLKGLSGDPDGIEILAILLEVLEAGHIVVEPDSEDTIYVWPYFAQTRLDTLTPSQKVELFELVTAGDYEFMADFGAYNFYRLGITPDGELAYFVTGD
;
A
#
# COMPACT_ATOMS: atom_id res chain seq x y z
N MET A 1 12.40 -0.56 -1.18
CA MET A 1 12.86 -0.76 0.21
C MET A 1 13.96 0.21 0.63
N GLU A 2 15.17 0.16 0.06
CA GLU A 2 16.30 1.00 0.53
C GLU A 2 15.99 2.50 0.59
N VAL A 3 15.30 3.00 -0.43
CA VAL A 3 14.85 4.40 -0.51
C VAL A 3 14.01 4.81 0.71
N ALA A 4 13.02 4.00 1.07
CA ALA A 4 12.15 4.29 2.20
C ALA A 4 12.90 4.26 3.54
N ARG A 5 13.88 3.34 3.70
CA ARG A 5 14.74 3.29 4.90
C ARG A 5 15.62 4.53 5.09
N THR A 6 15.74 5.40 4.08
CA THR A 6 16.50 6.65 4.23
C THR A 6 15.77 7.73 5.02
N GLY A 7 14.43 7.64 5.15
CA GLY A 7 13.62 8.71 5.74
C GLY A 7 13.48 9.97 4.87
N ILE A 8 13.97 9.96 3.63
CA ILE A 8 13.91 11.12 2.72
C ILE A 8 12.84 10.85 1.66
N ILE A 9 11.63 11.36 1.89
CA ILE A 9 10.47 11.06 1.03
C ILE A 9 10.69 11.45 -0.44
N GLU A 10 11.43 12.54 -0.68
CA GLU A 10 11.75 13.00 -2.04
C GLU A 10 12.48 11.93 -2.87
N LYS A 11 13.20 11.00 -2.25
CA LYS A 11 13.85 9.89 -2.95
C LYS A 11 12.87 8.88 -3.55
N LEU A 12 11.58 8.92 -3.19
CA LEU A 12 10.53 8.15 -3.88
C LEU A 12 10.18 8.70 -5.24
N ARG A 13 10.47 9.99 -5.54
CA ARG A 13 10.01 10.65 -6.78
C ARG A 13 10.31 9.86 -8.07
N PRO A 14 11.48 9.22 -8.25
CA PRO A 14 11.76 8.42 -9.44
C PRO A 14 10.88 7.18 -9.63
N PHE A 15 10.20 6.73 -8.57
CA PHE A 15 9.32 5.55 -8.57
C PHE A 15 7.83 5.94 -8.68
N LEU A 16 7.52 7.23 -8.68
CA LEU A 16 6.17 7.76 -8.78
C LEU A 16 5.98 8.30 -10.19
N GLN A 17 5.31 7.51 -11.03
CA GLN A 17 5.04 7.87 -12.41
C GLN A 17 4.04 9.03 -12.48
N THR A 18 4.17 9.87 -13.50
CA THR A 18 3.23 10.97 -13.78
C THR A 18 2.85 10.93 -15.27
N GLY A 19 1.67 11.45 -15.61
CA GLY A 19 1.15 11.44 -16.98
C GLY A 19 0.15 10.32 -17.24
N GLU A 20 0.23 9.66 -18.40
CA GLU A 20 -0.74 8.65 -18.84
C GLU A 20 -0.74 7.39 -17.96
N ASN A 21 0.43 6.99 -17.46
CA ASN A 21 0.62 5.86 -16.56
C ASN A 21 0.95 6.37 -15.14
N GLU A 22 0.23 7.38 -14.65
CA GLU A 22 0.53 7.93 -13.31
C GLU A 22 0.35 6.88 -12.21
N THR A 23 1.24 6.90 -11.22
CA THR A 23 1.05 6.09 -10.02
C THR A 23 -0.19 6.60 -9.27
N ILE A 24 -1.16 5.71 -9.03
CA ILE A 24 -2.39 6.06 -8.35
C ILE A 24 -2.11 6.21 -6.85
N LEU A 25 -2.30 7.42 -6.32
CA LEU A 25 -2.08 7.76 -4.90
C LEU A 25 -3.36 8.18 -4.18
N SER A 26 -4.49 8.22 -4.88
CA SER A 26 -5.81 8.56 -4.35
C SER A 26 -6.90 8.03 -5.29
N PHE A 27 -8.02 7.56 -4.76
CA PHE A 27 -9.21 7.26 -5.56
C PHE A 27 -9.93 8.52 -6.05
N GLY A 28 -9.62 9.69 -5.46
CA GLY A 28 -10.25 10.97 -5.77
C GLY A 28 -9.75 11.66 -7.05
N GLY A 29 -8.79 11.07 -7.77
CA GLY A 29 -8.27 11.58 -9.04
C GLY A 29 -6.76 11.79 -9.05
N SER A 30 -6.28 12.44 -10.12
CA SER A 30 -4.85 12.65 -10.38
C SER A 30 -4.19 13.57 -9.35
N VAL A 31 -2.91 13.32 -9.10
CA VAL A 31 -2.13 14.04 -8.09
C VAL A 31 -1.04 14.86 -8.77
N THR A 32 -1.17 16.19 -8.70
CA THR A 32 -0.21 17.11 -9.34
C THR A 32 1.21 17.01 -8.79
N ASN A 33 1.36 16.83 -7.47
CA ASN A 33 2.67 16.64 -6.84
C ASN A 33 2.63 15.43 -5.90
N PRO A 34 3.06 14.25 -6.38
CA PRO A 34 3.03 13.00 -5.63
C PRO A 34 3.69 13.09 -4.25
N ILE A 35 4.84 13.76 -4.15
CA ILE A 35 5.57 13.86 -2.88
C ILE A 35 4.83 14.74 -1.87
N GLU A 36 4.32 15.90 -2.31
CA GLU A 36 3.58 16.78 -1.39
C GLU A 36 2.25 16.15 -0.96
N HIS A 37 1.60 15.39 -1.85
CA HIS A 37 0.42 14.60 -1.49
C HIS A 37 0.74 13.56 -0.43
N LEU A 38 1.79 12.75 -0.63
CA LEU A 38 2.19 11.73 0.34
C LEU A 38 2.57 12.37 1.70
N LYS A 39 3.31 13.48 1.72
CA LYS A 39 3.56 14.22 2.98
C LYS A 39 2.27 14.65 3.66
N GLY A 40 1.28 15.09 2.89
CA GLY A 40 -0.02 15.51 3.41
C GLY A 40 -0.85 14.39 4.05
N LEU A 41 -0.57 13.13 3.71
CA LEU A 41 -1.16 11.95 4.35
C LEU A 41 -0.42 11.52 5.63
N SER A 42 0.81 12.01 5.81
CA SER A 42 1.65 11.68 6.94
C SER A 42 1.25 12.49 8.18
N GLY A 43 1.31 11.88 9.36
CA GLY A 43 1.18 12.50 10.67
C GLY A 43 2.40 13.30 11.10
N ASP A 44 3.50 13.18 10.36
CA ASP A 44 4.72 13.97 10.51
C ASP A 44 4.95 14.88 9.27
N PRO A 45 5.61 16.04 9.42
CA PRO A 45 5.78 16.99 8.31
C PRO A 45 6.74 16.51 7.20
N ASP A 46 7.56 15.50 7.48
CA ASP A 46 8.64 15.05 6.58
C ASP A 46 8.22 13.84 5.72
N GLY A 47 7.07 13.24 5.99
CA GLY A 47 6.58 12.06 5.28
C GLY A 47 7.21 10.75 5.77
N ILE A 48 7.83 10.74 6.95
CA ILE A 48 8.55 9.58 7.48
C ILE A 48 7.60 8.45 7.84
N GLU A 49 6.42 8.74 8.40
CA GLU A 49 5.40 7.74 8.69
C GLU A 49 4.96 7.01 7.41
N ILE A 50 4.74 7.74 6.31
CA ILE A 50 4.41 7.12 5.02
C ILE A 50 5.52 6.20 4.52
N LEU A 51 6.79 6.55 4.73
CA LEU A 51 7.90 5.66 4.37
C LEU A 51 7.93 4.41 5.25
N ALA A 52 7.59 4.53 6.54
CA ALA A 52 7.48 3.39 7.45
C ALA A 52 6.34 2.46 7.02
N ILE A 53 5.14 3.01 6.77
CA ILE A 53 3.98 2.27 6.26
C ILE A 53 4.31 1.56 4.95
N LEU A 54 4.97 2.23 4.01
CA LEU A 54 5.40 1.62 2.74
C LEU A 54 6.32 0.41 2.98
N LEU A 55 7.23 0.49 3.94
CA LEU A 55 8.10 -0.64 4.31
C LEU A 55 7.30 -1.78 4.93
N GLU A 56 6.43 -1.49 5.89
CA GLU A 56 5.58 -2.48 6.56
C GLU A 56 4.71 -3.24 5.56
N VAL A 57 4.06 -2.52 4.63
CA VAL A 57 3.24 -3.12 3.56
C VAL A 57 4.09 -4.01 2.65
N LEU A 58 5.30 -3.58 2.26
CA LEU A 58 6.19 -4.38 1.40
C LEU A 58 6.83 -5.58 2.13
N GLU A 59 6.94 -5.53 3.45
CA GLU A 59 7.43 -6.64 4.28
C GLU A 59 6.37 -7.74 4.47
N ALA A 60 5.09 -7.40 4.33
CA ALA A 60 3.99 -8.35 4.35
C ALA A 60 3.98 -9.29 3.11
N GLY A 61 3.22 -10.38 3.20
CA GLY A 61 2.99 -11.26 2.06
C GLY A 61 2.19 -10.59 0.93
N HIS A 62 2.36 -11.06 -0.30
CA HIS A 62 1.63 -10.57 -1.47
C HIS A 62 0.84 -11.67 -2.18
N ILE A 63 -0.02 -11.25 -3.09
CA ILE A 63 -0.78 -12.11 -3.98
C ILE A 63 -0.63 -11.61 -5.42
N VAL A 64 -0.65 -12.52 -6.38
CA VAL A 64 -0.73 -12.20 -7.81
C VAL A 64 -2.20 -12.20 -8.22
N VAL A 65 -2.65 -11.07 -8.74
CA VAL A 65 -4.00 -10.90 -9.31
C VAL A 65 -3.91 -11.06 -10.82
N GLU A 66 -4.89 -11.77 -11.39
CA GLU A 66 -4.99 -12.09 -12.83
C GLU A 66 -3.68 -12.66 -13.42
N PRO A 67 -3.13 -13.74 -12.85
CA PRO A 67 -1.88 -14.32 -13.33
C PRO A 67 -2.00 -14.76 -14.79
N ASP A 68 -0.88 -14.65 -15.51
CA ASP A 68 -0.73 -15.02 -16.92
C ASP A 68 -1.58 -14.18 -17.89
N SER A 69 -1.90 -12.94 -17.51
CA SER A 69 -2.64 -11.97 -18.33
C SER A 69 -1.89 -10.65 -18.52
N GLU A 70 -2.37 -9.80 -19.43
CA GLU A 70 -1.86 -8.42 -19.59
C GLU A 70 -2.15 -7.54 -18.37
N ASP A 71 -3.14 -7.92 -17.56
CA ASP A 71 -3.57 -7.22 -16.35
C ASP A 71 -2.92 -7.77 -15.06
N THR A 72 -1.89 -8.63 -15.20
CA THR A 72 -1.17 -9.23 -14.07
C THR A 72 -0.63 -8.13 -13.14
N ILE A 73 -0.92 -8.24 -11.83
CA ILE A 73 -0.40 -7.30 -10.82
C ILE A 73 -0.07 -8.00 -9.50
N TYR A 74 1.03 -7.61 -8.87
CA TYR A 74 1.42 -8.07 -7.54
C TYR A 74 0.87 -7.10 -6.49
N VAL A 75 0.08 -7.61 -5.53
CA VAL A 75 -0.64 -6.79 -4.56
C VAL A 75 -0.17 -7.07 -3.13
N TRP A 76 0.21 -6.01 -2.41
CA TRP A 76 0.56 -6.06 -1.00
C TRP A 76 -0.42 -5.21 -0.14
N PRO A 77 -0.75 -5.66 1.08
CA PRO A 77 -0.63 -7.05 1.52
C PRO A 77 -1.69 -7.93 0.81
N TYR A 78 -1.50 -9.24 0.81
CA TYR A 78 -2.52 -10.18 0.28
C TYR A 78 -3.89 -10.06 0.99
N PHE A 79 -3.94 -9.45 2.18
CA PHE A 79 -5.18 -9.12 2.88
C PHE A 79 -6.11 -8.21 2.05
N ALA A 80 -5.58 -7.38 1.16
CA ALA A 80 -6.37 -6.56 0.24
C ALA A 80 -7.24 -7.38 -0.73
N GLN A 81 -6.96 -8.68 -0.90
CA GLN A 81 -7.68 -9.59 -1.78
C GLN A 81 -8.24 -10.81 -1.03
N THR A 82 -8.18 -10.82 0.31
CA THR A 82 -8.58 -11.97 1.13
C THR A 82 -9.67 -11.57 2.13
N ARG A 83 -10.62 -12.46 2.37
CA ARG A 83 -11.64 -12.25 3.39
C ARG A 83 -11.04 -12.35 4.80
N LEU A 84 -11.14 -11.29 5.59
CA LEU A 84 -10.52 -11.21 6.92
C LEU A 84 -11.08 -12.23 7.93
N ASP A 85 -12.32 -12.68 7.76
CA ASP A 85 -12.96 -13.70 8.60
C ASP A 85 -12.43 -15.13 8.34
N THR A 86 -11.72 -15.34 7.22
CA THR A 86 -11.12 -16.63 6.85
C THR A 86 -9.66 -16.77 7.28
N LEU A 87 -9.05 -15.72 7.86
CA LEU A 87 -7.65 -15.74 8.24
C LEU A 87 -7.38 -16.76 9.36
N THR A 88 -6.36 -17.59 9.15
CA THR A 88 -5.83 -18.47 10.18
C THR A 88 -5.17 -17.67 11.32
N PRO A 89 -4.97 -18.26 12.51
CA PRO A 89 -4.29 -17.56 13.60
C PRO A 89 -2.91 -16.98 13.23
N SER A 90 -2.12 -17.70 12.43
CA SER A 90 -0.81 -17.20 11.96
C SER A 90 -0.95 -16.00 11.02
N GLN A 91 -1.91 -16.04 10.11
CA GLN A 91 -2.19 -14.90 9.22
C GLN A 91 -2.75 -13.69 9.98
N LYS A 92 -3.46 -13.91 11.08
CA LYS A 92 -3.86 -12.81 11.98
C LYS A 92 -2.67 -12.17 12.69
N VAL A 93 -1.63 -12.95 13.03
CA VAL A 93 -0.37 -12.39 13.56
C VAL A 93 0.26 -11.48 12.51
N GLU A 94 0.39 -11.92 11.25
CA GLU A 94 0.88 -11.09 10.14
C GLU A 94 0.05 -9.82 9.94
N LEU A 95 -1.29 -9.93 10.02
CA LEU A 95 -2.17 -8.76 9.94
C LEU A 95 -1.89 -7.76 11.07
N PHE A 96 -1.68 -8.26 12.29
CA PHE A 96 -1.40 -7.42 13.47
C PHE A 96 0.00 -6.81 13.50
N GLU A 97 0.88 -7.18 12.57
CA GLU A 97 2.12 -6.43 12.32
C GLU A 97 1.85 -5.13 11.55
N LEU A 98 0.73 -5.04 10.82
CA LEU A 98 0.33 -3.87 10.04
C LEU A 98 -0.67 -2.98 10.79
N VAL A 99 -1.60 -3.58 11.53
CA VAL A 99 -2.73 -2.86 12.12
C VAL A 99 -2.99 -3.28 13.56
N THR A 100 -3.66 -2.43 14.34
CA THR A 100 -3.98 -2.76 15.72
C THR A 100 -5.20 -3.68 15.82
N ALA A 101 -5.41 -4.27 17.00
CA ALA A 101 -6.63 -5.04 17.27
C ALA A 101 -7.91 -4.22 17.09
N GLY A 102 -7.88 -2.92 17.42
CA GLY A 102 -9.02 -2.02 17.22
C GLY A 102 -9.31 -1.80 15.73
N ASP A 103 -8.27 -1.58 14.92
CA ASP A 103 -8.42 -1.44 13.46
C ASP A 103 -9.01 -2.72 12.85
N TYR A 104 -8.54 -3.89 13.30
CA TYR A 104 -9.09 -5.17 12.85
C TYR A 104 -10.57 -5.35 13.19
N GLU A 105 -11.02 -4.94 14.38
CA GLU A 105 -12.44 -4.98 14.73
C GLU A 105 -13.28 -4.15 13.74
N PHE A 106 -12.84 -2.94 13.41
CA PHE A 106 -13.50 -2.11 12.39
C PHE A 106 -13.45 -2.73 10.99
N MET A 107 -12.31 -3.28 10.57
CA MET A 107 -12.18 -3.96 9.27
C MET A 107 -13.04 -5.22 9.17
N ALA A 108 -13.18 -5.97 10.27
CA ALA A 108 -14.01 -7.17 10.32
C ALA A 108 -15.50 -6.81 10.19
N ASP A 109 -15.93 -5.74 10.85
CA ASP A 109 -17.30 -5.21 10.74
C ASP A 109 -17.59 -4.65 9.33
N PHE A 110 -16.63 -3.94 8.74
CA PHE A 110 -16.70 -3.46 7.35
C PHE A 110 -16.67 -4.61 6.33
N GLY A 111 -15.97 -5.69 6.64
CA GLY A 111 -15.84 -6.89 5.82
C GLY A 111 -14.67 -6.87 4.83
N ALA A 112 -13.79 -5.87 4.90
CA ALA A 112 -12.64 -5.74 4.02
C ALA A 112 -11.44 -5.07 4.72
N TYR A 113 -10.24 -5.35 4.21
CA TYR A 113 -9.02 -4.65 4.59
C TYR A 113 -9.06 -3.22 4.02
N ASN A 114 -8.96 -2.21 4.88
CA ASN A 114 -9.01 -0.81 4.48
C ASN A 114 -7.77 0.02 4.87
N PHE A 115 -6.68 -0.62 5.28
CA PHE A 115 -5.39 0.06 5.46
C PHE A 115 -4.63 0.20 4.13
N TYR A 116 -3.40 0.69 4.17
CA TYR A 116 -2.59 0.91 2.98
C TYR A 116 -2.35 -0.37 2.19
N ARG A 117 -2.41 -0.25 0.87
CA ARG A 117 -2.05 -1.29 -0.10
C ARG A 117 -1.27 -0.69 -1.26
N LEU A 118 -0.47 -1.50 -1.90
CA LEU A 118 0.22 -1.16 -3.15
C LEU A 118 0.14 -2.28 -4.17
N GLY A 119 0.25 -1.86 -5.43
CA GLY A 119 0.30 -2.73 -6.59
C GLY A 119 1.57 -2.46 -7.39
N ILE A 120 2.29 -3.52 -7.75
CA ILE A 120 3.47 -3.45 -8.60
C ILE A 120 3.24 -4.29 -9.85
N THR A 121 3.52 -3.72 -11.02
CA THR A 121 3.42 -4.43 -12.30
C THR A 121 4.55 -5.46 -12.45
N PRO A 122 4.45 -6.43 -13.38
CA PRO A 122 5.53 -7.37 -13.66
C PRO A 122 6.85 -6.70 -14.07
N ASP A 123 6.77 -5.50 -14.65
CA ASP A 123 7.92 -4.69 -15.04
C ASP A 123 8.55 -3.90 -13.87
N GLY A 124 7.98 -4.02 -12.66
CA GLY A 124 8.48 -3.39 -11.44
C GLY A 124 7.99 -1.96 -11.23
N GLU A 125 6.96 -1.52 -11.97
CA GLU A 125 6.40 -0.18 -11.82
C GLU A 125 5.38 -0.15 -10.68
N LEU A 126 5.45 0.89 -9.85
CA LEU A 126 4.47 1.12 -8.79
C LEU A 126 3.18 1.66 -9.41
N ALA A 127 2.21 0.77 -9.65
CA ALA A 127 0.92 1.11 -10.24
C ALA A 127 0.06 1.94 -9.27
N TYR A 128 0.03 1.54 -8.00
CA TYR A 128 -0.71 2.28 -6.98
C TYR A 128 -0.08 2.12 -5.59
N PHE A 129 -0.28 3.14 -4.76
CA PHE A 129 -0.07 3.09 -3.31
C PHE A 129 -1.13 3.97 -2.64
N VAL A 130 -2.14 3.33 -2.06
CA VAL A 130 -3.38 3.96 -1.62
C VAL A 130 -3.82 3.41 -0.26
N THR A 131 -4.48 4.25 0.53
CA THR A 131 -5.29 3.76 1.67
C THR A 131 -6.55 3.08 1.15
N GLY A 132 -7.11 2.14 1.91
CA GLY A 132 -8.48 1.68 1.67
C GLY A 132 -9.52 2.66 2.18
N ASP A 133 -10.74 2.48 1.66
CA ASP A 133 -11.96 3.14 2.11
C ASP A 133 -12.68 2.25 3.13
#